data_AF-A0A830BHD9-F1
#
_entry.id   AF-A0A830BHD9-F1
#
_cell.length_a   1.000
_cell.length_b   1.000
_cell.length_c   1.000
_cell.angle_alpha   90.00
_cell.angle_beta   90.00
_cell.angle_gamma   90.00
#
_symmetry.space_group_name_H-M   'P 1'
#
loop_
_entity.id
_entity.type
_entity.pdbx_description
1 polymer ?
#
loop_
_entity_poly.entity_id
_entity_poly.type
_entity_poly.pdbx_seq_one_letter_code
_entity_poly.pdbx_strand_id
1 'polypeptide(L)'
;MLAVELSLEIHKLSSQIVQREEALKKSREVLFAEVCNFTRMKSEDLKNKWRKMNEDERLGLVLRFFEEWSNHFHPSHVKSVMQMVDEYLGKNNEFPDNSFSISSDDIFTDLRKLMGFSGNSENERLLL
;
A
#
# COMPACT_ATOMS: atom_id res chain seq x y z
N MET A 1 -27.82 1.71 -19.39
CA MET A 1 -27.36 2.07 -18.03
C MET A 1 -26.16 1.21 -17.61
N LEU A 2 -26.28 -0.12 -17.59
CA LEU A 2 -25.20 -1.06 -17.21
C LEU A 2 -23.87 -0.89 -17.97
N ALA A 3 -23.92 -0.68 -19.29
CA ALA A 3 -22.70 -0.49 -20.09
C ALA A 3 -21.93 0.80 -19.73
N VAL A 4 -22.63 1.84 -19.27
CA VAL A 4 -22.02 3.12 -18.86
C VAL A 4 -21.34 2.96 -17.50
N GLU A 5 -21.99 2.29 -16.56
CA GLU A 5 -21.43 2.00 -15.23
C GLU A 5 -20.18 1.11 -15.32
N LEU A 6 -20.22 0.05 -16.14
CA LEU A 6 -19.05 -0.78 -16.41
C LEU A 6 -17.90 0.04 -17.05
N SER A 7 -18.22 0.90 -18.01
CA SER A 7 -17.20 1.76 -18.65
C SER A 7 -16.54 2.70 -17.65
N LEU A 8 -17.31 3.24 -16.70
CA LEU A 8 -16.80 4.10 -15.64
C LEU A 8 -15.90 3.32 -14.67
N GLU A 9 -16.28 2.10 -14.28
CA GLU A 9 -15.46 1.28 -13.39
C GLU A 9 -14.17 0.80 -14.08
N ILE A 10 -14.22 0.44 -15.37
CA ILE A 10 -13.02 0.14 -16.18
C ILE A 10 -12.09 1.36 -16.23
N HIS A 11 -12.63 2.55 -16.44
CA HIS A 11 -11.83 3.78 -16.50
C HIS A 11 -11.16 4.09 -15.15
N LYS A 12 -11.89 3.90 -14.05
CA LYS A 12 -11.36 4.04 -12.68
C LYS A 12 -10.28 3.01 -12.35
N LEU A 13 -10.46 1.74 -12.73
CA LEU A 13 -9.44 0.71 -12.57
C LEU A 13 -8.20 1.04 -13.41
N SER A 14 -8.40 1.49 -14.65
CA SER A 14 -7.31 1.90 -15.53
C SER A 14 -6.50 3.05 -14.94
N SER A 15 -7.15 4.08 -14.38
CA SER A 15 -6.45 5.20 -13.77
C SER A 15 -5.66 4.80 -12.52
N GLN A 16 -6.22 3.92 -11.69
CA GLN A 16 -5.51 3.36 -10.52
C GLN A 16 -4.27 2.55 -10.92
N ILE A 17 -4.36 1.76 -11.99
CA ILE A 17 -3.22 1.00 -12.52
C ILE A 17 -2.10 1.95 -12.95
N VAL A 18 -2.44 3.01 -13.68
CA VAL A 18 -1.46 4.02 -14.13
C VAL A 18 -0.79 4.71 -12.94
N GLN A 19 -1.58 5.16 -11.96
CA GLN A 19 -1.05 5.80 -10.74
C GLN A 19 -0.13 4.87 -9.96
N ARG A 20 -0.49 3.59 -9.84
CA ARG A 20 0.35 2.59 -9.17
C ARG A 20 1.68 2.41 -9.89
N GLU A 21 1.67 2.32 -11.22
CA GLU A 21 2.90 2.15 -12.00
C GLU A 21 3.80 3.38 -11.91
N GLU A 22 3.23 4.58 -11.94
CA GLU A 22 3.96 5.83 -11.71
C GLU A 22 4.57 5.89 -10.31
N ALA A 23 3.81 5.50 -9.28
CA ALA A 23 4.32 5.42 -7.92
C ALA A 23 5.46 4.41 -7.79
N LEU A 24 5.35 3.23 -8.41
CA LEU A 24 6.41 2.23 -8.46
C LEU A 24 7.64 2.71 -9.24
N LYS A 25 7.45 3.45 -10.32
CA LYS A 25 8.55 4.08 -11.05
C LYS A 25 9.28 5.08 -10.16
N LYS A 26 8.54 5.95 -9.46
CA LYS A 26 9.11 6.92 -8.51
C LYS A 26 9.80 6.26 -7.33
N SER A 27 9.24 5.18 -6.79
CA SER A 27 9.89 4.44 -5.70
C SER A 27 11.21 3.82 -6.13
N ARG A 28 11.29 3.26 -7.35
CA ARG A 28 12.54 2.76 -7.94
C ARG A 28 13.58 3.86 -8.15
N GLU A 29 13.16 5.05 -8.60
CA GLU A 29 14.04 6.22 -8.73
C GLU A 29 14.63 6.66 -7.38
N VAL A 30 13.78 6.76 -6.34
CA VAL A 30 14.20 7.14 -4.98
C VAL A 30 15.13 6.09 -4.37
N LEU A 31 14.77 4.81 -4.48
CA LEU A 31 15.62 3.71 -3.99
C LEU A 31 17.02 3.76 -4.62
N PHE A 32 17.10 3.96 -5.92
CA PHE A 32 18.40 4.03 -6.60
C PHE A 32 19.22 5.25 -6.15
N ALA A 33 18.57 6.39 -5.88
CA ALA A 33 19.23 7.56 -5.32
C ALA A 33 19.81 7.27 -3.93
N GLU A 34 19.10 6.54 -3.08
CA GLU A 34 19.63 6.16 -1.75
C GLU A 34 20.80 5.17 -1.84
N VAL A 35 20.77 4.24 -2.78
CA VAL A 35 21.93 3.37 -3.03
C VAL A 35 23.14 4.19 -3.53
N CYS A 36 22.92 5.23 -4.34
CA CYS A 36 23.99 6.16 -4.72
C CYS A 36 24.56 6.90 -3.50
N ASN A 37 23.70 7.37 -2.59
CA ASN A 37 24.12 8.04 -1.36
C ASN A 37 24.93 7.09 -0.47
N PHE A 38 24.42 5.88 -0.22
CA PHE A 38 25.09 4.84 0.56
C PHE A 38 26.48 4.49 0.00
N THR A 39 26.58 4.31 -1.32
CA THR A 39 27.86 3.99 -1.99
C THR A 39 28.77 5.20 -2.20
N ARG A 40 28.26 6.42 -1.97
CA ARG A 40 28.91 7.71 -2.30
C ARG A 40 29.36 7.79 -3.77
N MET A 41 28.60 7.17 -4.66
CA MET A 41 28.88 7.14 -6.10
C MET A 41 27.86 7.99 -6.86
N LYS A 42 28.29 8.60 -7.96
CA LYS A 42 27.34 9.21 -8.90
C LYS A 42 26.53 8.12 -9.59
N SER A 43 25.30 8.46 -9.98
CA SER A 43 24.36 7.57 -10.68
C SER A 43 25.02 6.80 -11.84
N GLU A 44 25.78 7.49 -12.69
CA GLU A 44 26.41 6.87 -13.86
C GLU A 44 27.57 5.93 -13.50
N ASP A 45 28.37 6.30 -12.50
CA ASP A 45 29.48 5.48 -12.01
C ASP A 45 28.94 4.19 -11.37
N LEU A 46 27.87 4.30 -10.59
CA LEU A 46 27.23 3.16 -9.96
C LEU A 46 26.60 2.22 -11.01
N LYS A 47 25.91 2.75 -12.03
CA LYS A 47 25.39 1.93 -13.15
C LYS A 47 26.50 1.18 -13.87
N ASN A 48 27.61 1.85 -14.15
CA ASN A 48 28.78 1.25 -14.80
C ASN A 48 29.40 0.14 -13.94
N LYS A 49 29.54 0.39 -12.63
CA LYS A 49 30.06 -0.61 -11.68
C LYS A 49 29.09 -1.79 -11.55
N TRP A 50 27.80 -1.53 -11.36
CA TRP A 50 26.76 -2.55 -11.22
C TRP A 50 26.73 -3.54 -12.39
N ARG A 51 26.85 -3.04 -13.63
CA ARG A 51 26.91 -3.89 -14.83
C ARG A 51 28.11 -4.83 -14.85
N LYS A 52 29.23 -4.43 -14.23
CA LYS A 52 30.47 -5.24 -14.15
C LYS A 52 30.46 -6.20 -12.97
N MET A 53 29.64 -5.94 -11.94
CA MET A 53 29.50 -6.84 -10.80
C MET A 53 28.85 -8.16 -11.21
N ASN A 54 29.33 -9.24 -10.62
CA ASN A 54 28.64 -10.54 -10.65
C ASN A 54 27.44 -10.53 -9.67
N GLU A 55 26.69 -11.64 -9.65
CA GLU A 55 25.46 -11.74 -8.84
C GLU A 55 25.73 -11.64 -7.33
N ASP A 56 26.75 -12.34 -6.84
CA ASP A 56 27.12 -12.34 -5.42
C ASP A 56 27.58 -10.96 -4.94
N GLU A 57 28.35 -10.25 -5.76
CA GLU A 57 28.78 -8.88 -5.48
C GLU A 57 27.60 -7.91 -5.40
N ARG A 58 26.60 -8.06 -6.29
CA ARG A 58 25.37 -7.26 -6.26
C ARG A 58 24.57 -7.58 -5.01
N LEU A 59 24.38 -8.86 -4.70
CA LEU A 59 23.64 -9.30 -3.52
C LEU A 59 24.30 -8.78 -2.24
N GLY A 60 25.62 -8.91 -2.11
CA GLY A 60 26.37 -8.39 -0.96
C GLY A 60 26.33 -6.86 -0.84
N LEU A 61 26.16 -6.12 -1.93
CA LEU A 61 25.91 -4.68 -1.87
C LEU A 61 24.50 -4.39 -1.34
N VAL A 62 23.49 -5.07 -1.88
CA VAL A 62 22.09 -4.88 -1.50
C VAL A 62 21.86 -5.24 -0.03
N LEU A 63 22.47 -6.32 0.47
CA LEU A 63 22.35 -6.72 1.88
C LEU A 63 22.93 -5.66 2.81
N ARG A 64 24.15 -5.16 2.54
CA ARG A 64 24.76 -4.09 3.34
C ARG A 64 23.97 -2.79 3.28
N PHE A 65 23.46 -2.44 2.10
CA PHE A 65 22.57 -1.30 1.94
C PHE A 65 21.32 -1.48 2.82
N PHE A 66 20.70 -2.65 2.79
CA PHE A 66 19.49 -2.93 3.57
C PHE A 66 19.75 -2.89 5.07
N GLU A 67 20.85 -3.43 5.56
CA GLU A 67 21.25 -3.34 6.97
C GLU A 67 21.35 -1.88 7.43
N GLU A 68 22.07 -1.03 6.69
CA GLU A 68 22.21 0.39 7.05
C GLU A 68 20.91 1.18 6.85
N TRP A 69 20.18 0.92 5.78
CA TRP A 69 18.92 1.60 5.48
C TRP A 69 17.81 1.21 6.46
N SER A 70 17.76 -0.05 6.90
CA SER A 70 16.79 -0.55 7.89
C SER A 70 16.91 0.16 9.24
N ASN A 71 18.11 0.57 9.64
CA ASN A 71 18.32 1.35 10.88
C ASN A 71 17.64 2.72 10.86
N HIS A 72 17.30 3.24 9.67
CA HIS A 72 16.56 4.49 9.51
C HIS A 72 15.03 4.29 9.64
N PHE A 73 14.55 3.05 9.67
CA PHE A 73 13.14 2.76 9.94
C PHE A 73 12.89 2.73 11.44
N HIS A 74 12.12 3.70 11.92
CA HIS A 74 11.80 3.83 13.32
C HIS A 74 11.02 2.60 13.84
N PRO A 75 11.28 2.14 15.08
CA PRO A 75 10.55 1.03 15.72
C PRO A 75 9.02 1.21 15.81
N SER A 76 8.47 2.40 15.54
CA SER A 76 7.01 2.62 15.45
C SER A 76 6.39 1.84 14.29
N HIS A 77 7.11 1.60 13.20
CA HIS A 77 6.67 0.70 12.13
C HIS A 77 6.62 -0.75 12.59
N VAL A 78 7.55 -1.18 13.46
CA VAL A 78 7.54 -2.53 14.04
C VAL A 78 6.29 -2.74 14.89
N LYS A 79 5.91 -1.76 15.73
CA LYS A 79 4.66 -1.83 16.49
C LYS A 79 3.42 -1.83 15.60
N SER A 80 3.40 -1.02 14.53
CA SER A 80 2.28 -0.99 13.59
C SER A 80 2.16 -2.28 12.78
N VAL A 81 3.28 -2.86 12.35
CA VAL A 81 3.33 -4.18 11.69
C VAL A 81 2.91 -5.28 12.64
N MET A 82 3.39 -5.25 13.90
CA MET A 82 2.96 -6.18 14.94
C MET A 82 1.45 -6.08 15.17
N GLN A 83 0.91 -4.86 15.28
CA GLN A 83 -0.53 -4.63 15.42
C GLN A 83 -1.33 -5.17 14.22
N MET A 84 -0.86 -4.95 12.98
CA MET A 84 -1.54 -5.50 11.78
C MET A 84 -1.53 -7.03 11.76
N VAL A 85 -0.44 -7.65 12.21
CA VAL A 85 -0.33 -9.11 12.34
C VAL A 85 -1.24 -9.62 13.47
N ASP A 86 -1.27 -8.94 14.61
CA ASP A 86 -2.13 -9.27 15.76
C ASP A 86 -3.62 -9.15 15.37
N GLU A 87 -4.01 -8.11 14.63
CA GLU A 87 -5.36 -7.94 14.09
C GLU A 87 -5.73 -9.06 13.09
N TYR A 88 -4.80 -9.47 12.23
CA TYR A 88 -5.02 -10.58 11.28
C TYR A 88 -5.17 -11.93 11.99
N LEU A 89 -4.33 -12.21 13.00
CA LEU A 89 -4.36 -13.45 13.76
C LEU A 89 -5.51 -13.51 14.76
N GLY A 90 -5.87 -12.38 15.39
CA GLY A 90 -7.01 -12.25 16.30
C GLY A 90 -8.35 -12.49 15.60
N LYS A 91 -8.48 -12.04 14.34
CA LYS A 91 -9.66 -12.33 13.51
C LYS A 91 -9.87 -13.83 13.20
N ASN A 92 -8.87 -14.68 13.42
CA ASN A 92 -8.96 -16.11 13.16
C ASN A 92 -9.23 -16.95 14.44
N ASN A 93 -9.19 -16.36 15.64
CA ASN A 93 -9.32 -17.09 16.90
C ASN A 93 -10.49 -16.65 17.81
N GLU A 94 -11.34 -15.71 17.38
CA GLU A 94 -12.55 -15.36 18.10
C GLU A 94 -13.79 -15.60 17.23
N PHE A 95 -14.33 -16.81 17.32
CA PHE A 95 -15.78 -16.98 17.29
C PHE A 95 -16.24 -17.29 18.71
N PRO A 96 -16.91 -16.34 19.38
CA PRO A 96 -18.09 -16.63 20.16
C PRO A 96 -19.31 -16.19 19.36
N ASP A 97 -20.29 -17.09 19.30
CA ASP A 97 -21.61 -16.93 18.71
C ASP A 97 -22.22 -15.53 18.97
N ASN A 98 -22.17 -14.66 17.96
CA ASN A 98 -23.26 -13.75 17.70
C ASN A 98 -23.25 -13.41 16.20
N SER A 99 -24.39 -13.58 15.56
CA SER A 99 -24.57 -13.45 14.12
C SER A 99 -24.08 -12.10 13.59
N PHE A 100 -22.89 -12.08 13.00
CA PHE A 100 -22.52 -11.11 11.99
C PHE A 100 -22.17 -11.90 10.73
N SER A 101 -23.20 -12.17 9.92
CA SER A 101 -23.00 -12.43 8.50
C SER A 101 -22.34 -11.19 7.92
N ILE A 102 -21.02 -11.25 7.71
CA ILE A 102 -20.28 -10.24 6.96
C ILE A 102 -20.71 -10.40 5.50
N SER A 103 -21.79 -9.71 5.14
CA SER A 103 -22.06 -9.35 3.76
C SER A 103 -21.03 -8.30 3.35
N SER A 104 -20.55 -8.38 2.11
CA SER A 104 -19.54 -7.47 1.55
C SER A 104 -19.93 -5.97 1.57
N ASP A 105 -21.18 -5.67 1.94
CA ASP A 105 -21.73 -4.32 2.09
C ASP A 105 -21.25 -3.58 3.37
N ASP A 106 -20.85 -4.30 4.42
CA ASP A 106 -20.51 -3.68 5.72
C ASP A 106 -19.14 -2.99 5.73
N ILE A 107 -18.15 -3.56 5.02
CA ILE A 107 -16.80 -2.97 4.90
C ILE A 107 -16.87 -1.61 4.20
N PHE A 108 -17.77 -1.50 3.21
CA PHE A 108 -17.96 -0.27 2.47
C PHE A 108 -18.63 0.81 3.31
N THR A 109 -19.45 0.42 4.29
CA THR A 109 -20.19 1.32 5.18
C THR A 109 -19.25 2.04 6.15
N ASP A 110 -18.28 1.34 6.73
CA ASP A 110 -17.30 1.94 7.64
C ASP A 110 -16.30 2.84 6.89
N LEU A 111 -15.85 2.45 5.71
CA LEU A 111 -15.03 3.32 4.84
C LEU A 111 -15.79 4.58 4.41
N ARG A 112 -17.09 4.46 4.13
CA ARG A 112 -17.96 5.59 3.77
C ARG A 112 -18.16 6.55 4.95
N LYS A 113 -18.26 6.04 6.18
CA LYS A 113 -18.29 6.86 7.41
C LYS A 113 -16.97 7.58 7.67
N LEU A 114 -15.84 6.90 7.43
CA LEU A 114 -14.50 7.46 7.63
C LEU A 114 -14.17 8.57 6.61
N MET A 115 -14.72 8.48 5.40
CA MET A 115 -14.64 9.55 4.39
C MET A 115 -15.72 10.64 4.50
N GLY A 116 -16.60 10.60 5.51
CA GLY A 116 -17.63 11.63 5.71
C GLY A 116 -18.82 11.56 4.75
N PHE A 117 -18.98 10.45 4.01
CA PHE A 117 -20.12 10.19 3.12
C PHE A 117 -21.29 9.51 3.85
N SER A 118 -21.56 9.87 5.11
CA SER A 118 -22.72 9.37 5.84
C SER A 118 -23.98 10.02 5.26
N GLY A 119 -24.83 9.23 4.60
CA GLY A 119 -26.04 9.70 3.96
C GLY A 119 -27.00 10.37 4.94
N ASN A 120 -27.45 11.58 4.60
CA ASN A 120 -28.61 12.19 5.21
C ASN A 120 -29.86 11.50 4.63
N SER A 121 -30.46 10.59 5.38
CA SER A 121 -31.77 10.03 5.08
C SER A 121 -32.72 10.34 6.23
N GLU A 122 -33.27 11.56 6.22
CA GLU A 122 -34.48 11.87 6.97
C GLU A 122 -35.53 12.45 6.01
N ASN A 123 -36.46 11.56 5.65
CA ASN A 123 -37.91 11.79 5.64
C ASN A 123 -38.48 12.84 4.67
N GLU A 124 -38.85 12.38 3.46
CA GLU A 124 -40.11 12.82 2.87
C GLU A 124 -41.26 11.90 3.35
N ARG A 125 -42.42 12.55 3.59
CA ARG A 125 -43.77 12.06 4.00
C ARG A 125 -44.04 12.30 5.49
N LEU A 126 -45.09 13.00 5.93
CA LEU A 126 -46.35 13.46 5.33
C LEU A 126 -47.07 14.41 6.33
N LEU A 127 -48.00 15.25 5.81
CA LEU A 127 -49.14 15.92 6.48
C LEU A 127 -48.90 17.18 7.36
N LEU A 128 -49.02 18.37 6.77
CA LEU A 128 -50.22 19.23 6.77
C LEU A 128 -50.00 20.46 5.88
#